data_AF-A0A946QYE0-F1
#
_entry.id   AF-A0A946QYE0-F1
#
_cell.length_a   1.000
_cell.length_b   1.000
_cell.length_c   1.000
_cell.angle_alpha   90.00
_cell.angle_beta   90.00
_cell.angle_gamma   90.00
#
_symmetry.space_group_name_H-M   'P 1'
#
loop_
_entity.id
_entity.type
_entity.pdbx_description
1 polymer ?
#
loop_
_entity_poly.entity_id
_entity_poly.type
_entity_poly.pdbx_seq_one_letter_code
_entity_poly.pdbx_strand_id
1 'polypeptide(L)'
;MKPDDMNWHSDIEPKLILKTESDIIWSSTADVIIVGLGGAGVAAALESIETGNSVLAIDKYETGGATKASGGVIYAGGGTSLQVEAGVKDTVENMFNYLKLETRDIVSDQTLKDFCNKSAPTVDWLIDHGVDLRSTLWKYKTSYPAPKYFLYHSDNSLIKNYKKNAFPAARGHRGYVPEKQGAKATNLGGSLFDPLKASAIKKGLIIHDFTEVRQLITNKKNEVIGLKAYQFNNKIELQEYKKLRNKALKLLALFPPIVPGSKYFFKKAMSLMEKANDLLNKRKEIYIRSNKGIILSAGG
;
A
#
# COMPACT_ATOMS: atom_id res chain seq x y z
N MET A 1 23.01 -6.48 -0.54
CA MET A 1 23.36 -6.03 -1.89
C MET A 1 23.49 -4.51 -1.85
N LYS A 2 24.56 -3.97 -2.41
CA LYS A 2 24.80 -2.54 -2.53
C LYS A 2 24.74 -2.14 -4.01
N PRO A 3 24.53 -0.84 -4.35
CA PRO A 3 24.49 -0.39 -5.74
C PRO A 3 25.72 -0.70 -6.60
N ASP A 4 26.85 -1.01 -5.97
CA ASP A 4 28.13 -1.40 -6.59
C ASP A 4 28.29 -2.92 -6.79
N ASP A 5 27.35 -3.75 -6.34
CA ASP A 5 27.39 -5.19 -6.58
C ASP A 5 27.07 -5.54 -8.05
N MET A 6 27.78 -6.50 -8.64
CA MET A 6 27.50 -7.01 -10.00
C MET A 6 26.07 -7.54 -10.19
N ASN A 7 25.39 -7.88 -9.09
CA ASN A 7 24.02 -8.38 -9.07
C ASN A 7 22.99 -7.29 -8.73
N TRP A 8 23.39 -6.01 -8.74
CA TRP A 8 22.49 -4.88 -8.53
C TRP A 8 21.75 -4.54 -9.82
N HIS A 9 20.55 -5.10 -9.96
CA HIS A 9 19.67 -4.85 -11.12
C HIS A 9 18.64 -3.74 -10.85
N SER A 10 18.92 -2.85 -9.89
CA SER A 10 18.02 -1.77 -9.50
C SER A 10 18.54 -0.42 -9.99
N ASP A 11 17.62 0.47 -10.38
CA ASP A 11 17.95 1.86 -10.72
C ASP A 11 18.19 2.73 -9.48
N ILE A 12 18.17 2.16 -8.27
CA ILE A 12 18.43 2.89 -7.02
C ILE A 12 19.91 3.24 -6.92
N GLU A 13 20.17 4.50 -6.62
CA GLU A 13 21.48 5.11 -6.56
C GLU A 13 22.00 5.22 -5.11
N PRO A 14 23.32 5.22 -4.88
CA PRO A 14 23.91 5.50 -3.57
C PRO A 14 23.47 6.86 -3.04
N LYS A 15 23.35 7.01 -1.72
CA LYS A 15 23.00 8.31 -1.11
C LYS A 15 23.91 9.43 -1.59
N LEU A 16 23.33 10.60 -1.85
CA LEU A 16 24.07 11.82 -2.13
C LEU A 16 24.36 12.54 -0.80
N ILE A 17 25.61 12.95 -0.58
CA ILE A 17 26.01 13.73 0.60
C ILE A 17 26.27 15.17 0.16
N LEU A 18 25.46 16.11 0.64
CA LEU A 18 25.64 17.53 0.33
C LEU A 18 26.74 18.15 1.19
N LYS A 19 27.59 18.97 0.56
CA LYS A 19 28.58 19.77 1.27
C LYS A 19 27.95 21.01 1.85
N THR A 20 27.05 21.63 1.10
CA THR A 20 26.17 22.75 1.52
C THR A 20 24.76 22.54 0.97
N GLU A 21 23.72 22.98 1.69
CA GLU A 21 22.32 22.84 1.22
C GLU A 21 22.03 23.67 -0.06
N SER A 22 22.85 24.68 -0.34
CA SER A 22 22.81 25.48 -1.57
C SER A 22 23.40 24.78 -2.81
N ASP A 23 24.00 23.60 -2.64
CA ASP A 23 24.55 22.83 -3.77
C ASP A 23 23.45 22.28 -4.70
N ILE A 24 22.18 22.32 -4.27
CA ILE A 24 21.02 21.81 -4.99
C ILE A 24 19.93 22.88 -5.10
N ILE A 25 19.27 22.93 -6.26
CA ILE A 25 18.02 23.66 -6.45
C ILE A 25 16.86 22.73 -6.13
N TRP A 26 16.21 22.95 -4.98
CA TRP A 26 15.05 22.19 -4.54
C TRP A 26 13.82 22.54 -5.38
N SER A 27 13.21 21.53 -5.99
CA SER A 27 11.98 21.67 -6.79
C SER A 27 10.74 21.86 -5.91
N SER A 28 10.72 21.24 -4.73
CA SER A 28 9.67 21.41 -3.72
C SER A 28 10.16 21.04 -2.32
N THR A 29 9.36 21.36 -1.30
CA THR A 29 9.66 21.06 0.12
C THR A 29 8.38 20.58 0.81
N ALA A 30 8.53 19.61 1.72
CA ALA A 30 7.50 19.17 2.65
C ALA A 30 8.14 18.80 3.99
N ASP A 31 7.35 18.70 5.06
CA ASP A 31 7.87 18.20 6.33
C ASP A 31 8.14 16.70 6.25
N VAL A 32 7.15 15.95 5.76
CA VAL A 32 7.24 14.50 5.58
C VAL A 32 7.04 14.14 4.10
N ILE A 33 7.96 13.32 3.56
CA ILE A 33 7.82 12.76 2.22
C ILE A 33 7.51 11.27 2.32
N ILE A 34 6.43 10.82 1.66
CA ILE A 34 6.06 9.41 1.58
C ILE A 34 6.51 8.85 0.23
N VAL A 35 7.28 7.76 0.22
CA VAL A 35 7.71 7.08 -1.01
C VAL A 35 6.96 5.77 -1.15
N GLY A 36 6.03 5.72 -2.12
CA GLY A 36 5.09 4.64 -2.37
C GLY A 36 3.75 4.90 -1.71
N LEU A 37 2.73 5.30 -2.47
CA LEU A 37 1.40 5.62 -1.95
C LEU A 37 0.46 4.43 -2.09
N GLY A 38 0.81 3.31 -1.43
CA GLY A 38 -0.08 2.17 -1.18
C GLY A 38 -0.85 2.31 0.14
N GLY A 39 -1.36 1.20 0.69
CA GLY A 39 -2.09 1.20 1.97
C GLY A 39 -1.26 1.73 3.16
N ALA A 40 0.00 1.28 3.29
CA ALA A 40 0.90 1.79 4.32
C ALA A 40 1.24 3.27 4.11
N GLY A 41 1.49 3.67 2.85
CA GLY A 41 1.83 5.05 2.51
C GLY A 41 0.70 6.03 2.78
N VAL A 42 -0.54 5.68 2.45
CA VAL A 42 -1.70 6.56 2.72
C VAL A 42 -2.01 6.65 4.21
N ALA A 43 -1.82 5.56 4.97
CA ALA A 43 -1.95 5.60 6.42
C ALA A 43 -0.90 6.50 7.06
N ALA A 44 0.37 6.36 6.66
CA ALA A 44 1.45 7.23 7.14
C ALA A 44 1.24 8.70 6.74
N ALA A 45 0.70 8.96 5.55
CA ALA A 45 0.38 10.30 5.09
C ALA A 45 -0.70 10.95 5.96
N LEU A 46 -1.80 10.24 6.23
CA LEU A 46 -2.89 10.73 7.07
C LEU A 46 -2.42 11.04 8.48
N GLU A 47 -1.74 10.09 9.14
CA GLU A 47 -1.19 10.30 10.49
C GLU A 47 -0.25 11.51 10.55
N SER A 48 0.60 11.67 9.52
CA SER A 48 1.52 12.81 9.43
C SER A 48 0.78 14.14 9.26
N ILE A 49 -0.29 14.17 8.48
CA ILE A 49 -1.14 15.37 8.31
C ILE A 49 -1.89 15.70 9.60
N GLU A 50 -2.40 14.68 10.30
CA GLU A 50 -3.16 14.85 11.55
C GLU A 50 -2.30 15.35 12.70
N THR A 51 -1.00 15.09 12.64
CA THR A 51 0.01 15.65 13.54
C THR A 51 0.53 17.02 13.08
N GLY A 52 -0.11 17.63 12.08
CA GLY A 52 0.13 19.02 11.64
C GLY A 52 1.28 19.19 10.66
N ASN A 53 1.74 18.13 10.00
CA ASN A 53 2.84 18.21 9.04
C ASN A 53 2.33 18.45 7.61
N SER A 54 3.08 19.21 6.83
CA SER A 54 2.93 19.21 5.37
C SER A 54 3.44 17.90 4.78
N VAL A 55 2.66 17.27 3.91
CA VAL A 55 2.98 15.93 3.38
C VAL A 55 2.94 15.91 1.86
N LEU A 56 4.01 15.36 1.28
CA LEU A 56 4.12 15.06 -0.15
C LEU A 56 4.31 13.56 -0.33
N ALA A 57 3.43 12.91 -1.08
CA ALA A 57 3.55 11.52 -1.45
C ALA A 57 4.03 11.36 -2.89
N ILE A 58 4.90 10.38 -3.12
CA ILE A 58 5.49 10.06 -4.42
C ILE A 58 5.20 8.61 -4.75
N ASP A 59 4.77 8.32 -5.97
CA ASP A 59 4.58 6.95 -6.45
C ASP A 59 5.13 6.77 -7.86
N LYS A 60 5.82 5.64 -8.10
CA LYS A 60 6.41 5.31 -9.41
C LYS A 60 5.35 5.11 -10.49
N TYR A 61 4.14 4.74 -10.11
CA TYR A 61 3.02 4.50 -11.01
C TYR A 61 1.78 5.28 -10.57
N GLU A 62 0.61 4.83 -11.00
CA GLU A 62 -0.62 5.20 -10.35
C GLU A 62 -0.62 4.67 -8.91
N THR A 63 -1.05 5.52 -7.98
CA THR A 63 -1.08 5.24 -6.55
C THR A 63 -1.95 4.03 -6.21
N GLY A 64 -1.66 3.37 -5.10
CA GLY A 64 -2.49 2.31 -4.52
C GLY A 64 -1.86 0.92 -4.61
N GLY A 65 -1.01 0.67 -5.62
CA GLY A 65 -0.19 -0.53 -5.76
C GLY A 65 -0.96 -1.84 -5.53
N ALA A 66 -0.29 -2.81 -4.88
CA ALA A 66 -0.92 -4.09 -4.52
C ALA A 66 -2.11 -3.95 -3.57
N THR A 67 -2.18 -2.87 -2.77
CA THR A 67 -3.35 -2.64 -1.90
C THR A 67 -4.62 -2.54 -2.74
N LYS A 68 -4.65 -1.73 -3.81
CA LYS A 68 -5.83 -1.66 -4.70
C LYS A 68 -6.10 -2.98 -5.41
N ALA A 69 -5.06 -3.71 -5.83
CA ALA A 69 -5.20 -4.99 -6.53
C ALA A 69 -5.68 -6.15 -5.63
N SER A 70 -5.53 -6.02 -4.30
CA SER A 70 -5.86 -7.05 -3.32
C SER A 70 -7.36 -7.38 -3.23
N GLY A 71 -7.68 -8.41 -2.44
CA GLY A 71 -9.05 -8.73 -2.04
C GLY A 71 -9.69 -7.73 -1.05
N GLY A 72 -8.98 -6.69 -0.61
CA GLY A 72 -9.54 -5.65 0.25
C GLY A 72 -9.91 -6.13 1.65
N VAL A 73 -9.08 -7.00 2.23
CA VAL A 73 -9.25 -7.54 3.58
C VAL A 73 -8.26 -6.88 4.53
N ILE A 74 -8.74 -6.41 5.68
CA ILE A 74 -7.96 -5.96 6.82
C ILE A 74 -8.08 -7.02 7.91
N TYR A 75 -6.94 -7.47 8.43
CA TYR A 75 -6.92 -8.33 9.60
C TYR A 75 -6.97 -7.47 10.85
N ALA A 76 -8.11 -7.46 11.52
CA ALA A 76 -8.31 -6.70 12.75
C ALA A 76 -9.19 -7.48 13.74
N GLY A 77 -9.01 -7.24 15.03
CA GLY A 77 -9.76 -7.92 16.07
C GLY A 77 -9.60 -7.23 17.40
N GLY A 78 -9.75 -8.00 18.47
CA GLY A 78 -9.65 -7.49 19.83
C GLY A 78 -10.91 -6.77 20.34
N GLY A 79 -12.04 -6.92 19.64
CA GLY A 79 -13.32 -6.29 19.99
C GLY A 79 -13.61 -5.06 19.14
N THR A 80 -13.44 -5.16 17.82
CA THR A 80 -13.80 -4.06 16.89
C THR A 80 -15.29 -3.74 17.00
N SER A 81 -15.68 -2.49 16.67
CA SER A 81 -17.09 -2.08 16.61
C SER A 81 -17.94 -3.03 15.75
N LEU A 82 -17.39 -3.51 14.63
CA LEU A 82 -18.03 -4.46 13.72
C LEU A 82 -18.10 -5.89 14.26
N GLN A 83 -17.13 -6.34 15.06
CA GLN A 83 -17.22 -7.62 15.78
C GLN A 83 -18.36 -7.58 16.79
N VAL A 84 -18.48 -6.48 17.56
CA VAL A 84 -19.55 -6.29 18.54
C VAL A 84 -20.93 -6.29 17.85
N GLU A 85 -21.08 -5.53 16.77
CA GLU A 85 -22.32 -5.48 15.98
C GLU A 85 -22.72 -6.87 15.43
N ALA A 86 -21.74 -7.66 14.99
CA ALA A 86 -21.94 -9.01 14.48
C ALA A 86 -22.16 -10.08 15.57
N GLY A 87 -22.10 -9.71 16.85
CA GLY A 87 -22.16 -10.65 17.98
C GLY A 87 -20.93 -11.55 18.12
N VAL A 88 -19.78 -11.15 17.53
CA VAL A 88 -18.49 -11.83 17.66
C VAL A 88 -17.78 -11.30 18.90
N LYS A 89 -17.57 -12.18 19.89
CA LYS A 89 -16.72 -11.86 21.03
C LYS A 89 -15.26 -11.98 20.62
N ASP A 90 -14.43 -11.02 21.01
CA ASP A 90 -12.97 -11.05 20.88
C ASP A 90 -12.36 -10.11 21.93
N THR A 91 -11.09 -10.33 22.27
CA THR A 91 -10.33 -9.46 23.18
C THR A 91 -8.91 -9.30 22.66
N VAL A 92 -8.23 -8.21 23.04
CA VAL A 92 -6.83 -7.97 22.68
C VAL A 92 -5.96 -9.16 23.07
N GLU A 93 -6.15 -9.71 24.28
CA GLU A 93 -5.43 -10.88 24.77
C GLU A 93 -5.72 -12.12 23.93
N ASN A 94 -6.98 -12.36 23.56
CA ASN A 94 -7.34 -13.49 22.70
C ASN A 94 -6.73 -13.39 21.30
N MET A 95 -6.71 -12.18 20.73
CA MET A 95 -6.06 -11.91 19.45
C MET A 95 -4.53 -12.10 19.54
N PHE A 96 -3.90 -11.62 20.62
CA PHE A 96 -2.48 -11.84 20.88
C PHE A 96 -2.14 -13.33 21.00
N ASN A 97 -2.88 -14.09 21.80
CA ASN A 97 -2.67 -15.52 21.98
C ASN A 97 -2.79 -16.29 20.66
N TYR A 98 -3.76 -15.91 19.81
CA TYR A 98 -3.89 -16.49 18.47
C TYR A 98 -2.68 -16.16 17.59
N LEU A 99 -2.32 -14.88 17.49
CA LEU A 99 -1.26 -14.45 16.59
C LEU A 99 0.13 -14.93 17.04
N LYS A 100 0.38 -15.07 18.35
CA LYS A 100 1.64 -15.59 18.87
C LYS A 100 1.90 -17.02 18.37
N LEU A 101 0.84 -17.82 18.19
CA LEU A 101 0.97 -19.16 17.57
C LEU A 101 1.29 -19.10 16.08
N GLU A 102 0.66 -18.16 15.35
CA GLU A 102 0.85 -17.99 13.91
C GLU A 102 2.23 -17.44 13.57
N THR A 103 2.67 -16.40 14.28
CA THR A 103 3.95 -15.71 14.04
C THR A 103 5.12 -16.39 14.72
N ARG A 104 4.87 -17.21 15.75
CA ARG A 104 5.89 -17.83 16.60
C ARG A 104 6.87 -16.76 17.12
N ASP A 105 8.15 -16.92 16.82
CA ASP A 105 9.22 -16.01 17.26
C ASP A 105 9.73 -15.10 16.14
N ILE A 106 9.03 -15.05 14.99
CA ILE A 106 9.38 -14.15 13.89
C ILE A 106 9.06 -12.69 14.24
N VAL A 107 7.98 -12.48 15.00
CA VAL A 107 7.54 -11.16 15.48
C VAL A 107 7.71 -11.12 16.99
N SER A 108 8.32 -10.05 17.50
CA SER A 108 8.49 -9.86 18.94
C SER A 108 7.14 -9.70 19.64
N ASP A 109 7.05 -10.17 20.89
CA ASP A 109 5.83 -10.04 21.68
C ASP A 109 5.41 -8.59 21.87
N GLN A 110 6.36 -7.67 21.98
CA GLN A 110 6.08 -6.24 22.12
C GLN A 110 5.38 -5.70 20.87
N THR A 111 5.94 -5.94 19.69
CA THR A 111 5.34 -5.52 18.42
C THR A 111 3.96 -6.14 18.23
N LEU A 112 3.80 -7.41 18.61
CA LEU A 112 2.52 -8.09 18.48
C LEU A 112 1.46 -7.53 19.44
N LYS A 113 1.83 -7.24 20.69
CA LYS A 113 0.95 -6.56 21.65
C LYS A 113 0.53 -5.19 21.15
N ASP A 114 1.46 -4.40 20.63
CA ASP A 114 1.17 -3.07 20.08
C ASP A 114 0.18 -3.15 18.90
N PHE A 115 0.36 -4.14 18.01
CA PHE A 115 -0.58 -4.40 16.92
C PHE A 115 -1.98 -4.75 17.42
N CYS A 116 -2.09 -5.69 18.38
CA CYS A 116 -3.39 -6.09 18.93
C CYS A 116 -4.08 -4.95 19.68
N ASN A 117 -3.34 -4.17 20.47
CA ASN A 117 -3.88 -3.02 21.22
C ASN A 117 -4.44 -1.94 20.29
N LYS A 118 -3.77 -1.67 19.17
CA LYS A 118 -4.20 -0.67 18.18
C LYS A 118 -5.24 -1.19 17.20
N SER A 119 -5.56 -2.49 17.20
CA SER A 119 -6.34 -3.12 16.14
C SER A 119 -7.78 -2.60 16.05
N ALA A 120 -8.52 -2.60 17.16
CA ALA A 120 -9.88 -2.08 17.20
C ALA A 120 -9.95 -0.56 16.91
N PRO A 121 -9.13 0.30 17.57
CA PRO A 121 -9.10 1.73 17.23
C PRO A 121 -8.76 2.02 15.76
N THR A 122 -7.92 1.18 15.13
CA THR A 122 -7.59 1.34 13.70
C THR A 122 -8.82 1.11 12.81
N VAL A 123 -9.72 0.19 13.17
CA VAL A 123 -10.96 -0.04 12.40
C VAL A 123 -11.85 1.21 12.43
N ASP A 124 -12.00 1.82 13.60
CA ASP A 124 -12.81 3.04 13.75
C ASP A 124 -12.15 4.22 13.02
N TRP A 125 -10.82 4.36 13.11
CA TRP A 125 -10.07 5.37 12.35
C TRP A 125 -10.26 5.23 10.83
N LEU A 126 -10.28 4.00 10.29
CA LEU A 126 -10.56 3.78 8.87
C LEU A 126 -11.97 4.25 8.49
N ILE A 127 -12.97 3.98 9.34
CA ILE A 127 -14.36 4.41 9.15
C ILE A 127 -14.45 5.94 9.17
N ASP A 128 -13.76 6.61 10.09
CA ASP A 128 -13.70 8.07 10.20
C ASP A 128 -13.10 8.73 8.94
N HIS A 129 -12.20 8.03 8.25
CA HIS A 129 -11.66 8.45 6.95
C HIS A 129 -12.50 8.03 5.74
N GLY A 130 -13.70 7.51 5.97
CA GLY A 130 -14.70 7.22 4.93
C GLY A 130 -14.64 5.82 4.35
N VAL A 131 -13.89 4.89 4.95
CA VAL A 131 -13.95 3.48 4.54
C VAL A 131 -15.27 2.87 4.99
N ASP A 132 -16.07 2.39 4.04
CA ASP A 132 -17.31 1.65 4.33
C ASP A 132 -16.96 0.20 4.72
N LEU A 133 -16.99 -0.08 6.03
CA LEU A 133 -16.85 -1.42 6.59
C LEU A 133 -18.18 -1.86 7.18
N ARG A 134 -18.52 -3.16 7.02
CA ARG A 134 -19.80 -3.72 7.46
C ARG A 134 -19.61 -5.00 8.27
N SER A 135 -20.62 -5.33 9.06
CA SER A 135 -20.57 -6.38 10.08
C SER A 135 -21.07 -7.76 9.61
N THR A 136 -21.65 -7.88 8.40
CA THR A 136 -22.31 -9.11 7.95
C THR A 136 -21.38 -10.32 8.01
N LEU A 137 -21.65 -11.24 8.94
CA LEU A 137 -20.74 -12.32 9.32
C LEU A 137 -20.91 -13.59 8.48
N TRP A 138 -19.80 -14.10 7.96
CA TRP A 138 -19.68 -15.47 7.48
C TRP A 138 -19.04 -16.36 8.56
N LYS A 139 -19.83 -17.30 9.11
CA LYS A 139 -19.46 -18.08 10.30
C LYS A 139 -18.44 -19.20 10.07
N TYR A 140 -18.20 -19.60 8.82
CA TYR A 140 -17.35 -20.74 8.48
C TYR A 140 -15.97 -20.32 7.96
N LYS A 141 -15.01 -21.25 7.94
CA LYS A 141 -13.69 -21.01 7.34
C LYS A 141 -13.84 -20.82 5.83
N THR A 142 -13.22 -19.78 5.29
CA THR A 142 -13.07 -19.58 3.84
C THR A 142 -11.84 -18.71 3.57
N SER A 143 -11.28 -18.78 2.37
CA SER A 143 -10.26 -17.83 1.90
C SER A 143 -10.88 -16.47 1.57
N TYR A 144 -12.10 -16.49 1.00
CA TYR A 144 -12.86 -15.29 0.65
C TYR A 144 -14.36 -15.62 0.67
N PRO A 145 -15.20 -14.90 1.43
CA PRO A 145 -16.62 -15.23 1.54
C PRO A 145 -17.42 -14.66 0.35
N ALA A 146 -18.67 -15.09 0.21
CA ALA A 146 -19.56 -14.54 -0.81
C ALA A 146 -19.70 -13.01 -0.67
N PRO A 147 -20.03 -12.27 -1.75
CA PRO A 147 -19.93 -10.81 -1.78
C PRO A 147 -20.71 -10.05 -0.70
N LYS A 148 -21.80 -10.63 -0.18
CA LYS A 148 -22.65 -10.04 0.87
C LYS A 148 -22.08 -10.09 2.30
N TYR A 149 -20.94 -10.74 2.52
CA TYR A 149 -20.32 -10.91 3.83
C TYR A 149 -19.03 -10.12 3.96
N PHE A 150 -18.90 -9.37 5.05
CA PHE A 150 -17.82 -8.39 5.27
C PHE A 150 -16.98 -8.68 6.51
N LEU A 151 -17.44 -9.58 7.38
CA LEU A 151 -16.67 -10.12 8.50
C LEU A 151 -16.58 -11.64 8.38
N TYR A 152 -15.39 -12.23 8.51
CA TYR A 152 -15.22 -13.68 8.39
C TYR A 152 -13.95 -14.21 9.06
N HIS A 153 -13.89 -15.54 9.21
CA HIS A 153 -12.69 -16.25 9.65
C HIS A 153 -11.70 -16.40 8.47
N SER A 154 -10.93 -15.34 8.21
CA SER A 154 -9.84 -15.33 7.22
C SER A 154 -8.63 -16.17 7.62
N ASP A 155 -8.61 -16.65 8.87
CA ASP A 155 -7.46 -17.24 9.54
C ASP A 155 -7.74 -18.68 10.02
N ASN A 156 -6.87 -19.26 10.84
CA ASN A 156 -7.00 -20.63 11.35
C ASN A 156 -7.74 -20.74 12.68
N SER A 157 -8.40 -19.68 13.15
CA SER A 157 -9.06 -19.63 14.46
C SER A 157 -10.13 -20.71 14.69
N LEU A 158 -10.71 -21.27 13.60
CA LEU A 158 -11.69 -22.35 13.68
C LEU A 158 -11.08 -23.76 13.79
N ILE A 159 -9.76 -23.93 13.66
CA ILE A 159 -9.08 -25.23 13.72
C ILE A 159 -8.91 -25.68 15.18
N LYS A 160 -9.20 -26.96 15.47
CA LYS A 160 -9.19 -27.53 16.84
C LYS A 160 -7.91 -27.25 17.64
N ASN A 161 -6.75 -27.28 16.99
CA ASN A 161 -5.46 -27.01 17.67
C ASN A 161 -5.29 -25.55 18.09
N TYR A 162 -5.80 -24.59 17.30
CA TYR A 162 -5.74 -23.16 17.65
C TYR A 162 -6.69 -22.83 18.81
N LYS A 163 -7.86 -23.49 18.86
CA LYS A 163 -8.86 -23.33 19.93
C LYS A 163 -8.35 -23.63 21.34
N LYS A 164 -7.22 -24.34 21.46
CA LYS A 164 -6.60 -24.66 22.76
C LYS A 164 -5.97 -23.43 23.43
N ASN A 165 -5.61 -22.41 22.65
CA ASN A 165 -4.83 -21.25 23.12
C ASN A 165 -5.60 -19.92 22.95
N ALA A 166 -6.54 -19.87 22.01
CA ALA A 166 -7.39 -18.72 21.77
C ALA A 166 -8.78 -19.19 21.32
N PHE A 167 -9.84 -18.58 21.83
CA PHE A 167 -11.19 -18.90 21.36
C PHE A 167 -11.41 -18.30 19.96
N PRO A 168 -12.23 -18.94 19.09
CA PRO A 168 -12.43 -18.46 17.73
C PRO A 168 -13.07 -17.07 17.68
N ALA A 169 -12.50 -16.18 16.88
CA ALA A 169 -13.08 -14.88 16.54
C ALA A 169 -12.84 -14.58 15.06
N ALA A 170 -13.86 -14.04 14.38
CA ALA A 170 -13.72 -13.60 13.00
C ALA A 170 -12.96 -12.27 12.97
N ARG A 171 -11.86 -12.21 12.21
CA ARG A 171 -10.95 -11.05 12.16
C ARG A 171 -10.67 -10.51 10.75
N GLY A 172 -11.21 -11.17 9.72
CA GLY A 172 -11.14 -10.68 8.35
C GLY A 172 -12.24 -9.66 8.10
N HIS A 173 -11.88 -8.37 8.07
CA HIS A 173 -12.77 -7.26 7.77
C HIS A 173 -12.61 -6.86 6.29
N ARG A 174 -13.70 -6.74 5.54
CA ARG A 174 -13.67 -6.37 4.11
C ARG A 174 -14.30 -5.01 3.88
N GLY A 175 -13.66 -4.20 3.05
CA GLY A 175 -14.27 -2.98 2.52
C GLY A 175 -15.47 -3.28 1.63
N TYR A 176 -16.54 -2.50 1.79
CA TYR A 176 -17.76 -2.65 1.02
C TYR A 176 -17.52 -2.44 -0.48
N VAL A 177 -18.13 -3.33 -1.27
CA VAL A 177 -18.25 -3.20 -2.72
C VAL A 177 -19.61 -3.75 -3.15
N PRO A 178 -20.20 -3.25 -4.24
CA PRO A 178 -21.40 -3.85 -4.82
C PRO A 178 -21.18 -5.35 -5.12
N GLU A 179 -22.20 -6.19 -4.95
CA GLU A 179 -22.05 -7.64 -5.02
C GLU A 179 -21.46 -8.14 -6.35
N LYS A 180 -21.88 -7.53 -7.47
CA LYS A 180 -21.37 -7.82 -8.82
C LYS A 180 -19.85 -7.59 -8.92
N GLN A 181 -19.33 -6.61 -8.20
CA GLN A 181 -17.89 -6.33 -8.13
C GLN A 181 -17.21 -7.30 -7.16
N GLY A 182 -17.81 -7.56 -5.99
CA GLY A 182 -17.29 -8.47 -4.98
C GLY A 182 -17.10 -9.92 -5.45
N ALA A 183 -17.78 -10.34 -6.52
CA ALA A 183 -17.62 -11.67 -7.11
C ALA A 183 -16.23 -11.95 -7.73
N LYS A 184 -15.40 -10.92 -7.97
CA LYS A 184 -14.09 -11.07 -8.63
C LYS A 184 -12.93 -11.42 -7.69
N ALA A 185 -13.13 -11.28 -6.36
CA ALA A 185 -12.14 -11.51 -5.30
C ALA A 185 -10.76 -10.80 -5.47
N THR A 186 -10.64 -9.89 -6.43
CA THR A 186 -9.42 -9.15 -6.81
C THR A 186 -9.82 -7.74 -7.23
N ASN A 187 -8.89 -6.78 -7.13
CA ASN A 187 -9.14 -5.36 -7.35
C ASN A 187 -10.26 -4.80 -6.46
N LEU A 188 -10.31 -5.29 -5.21
CA LEU A 188 -11.32 -4.90 -4.23
C LEU A 188 -10.73 -3.99 -3.15
N GLY A 189 -9.42 -4.00 -2.93
CA GLY A 189 -8.79 -3.09 -1.95
C GLY A 189 -8.87 -1.60 -2.29
N GLY A 190 -9.38 -1.24 -3.47
CA GLY A 190 -9.83 0.13 -3.75
C GLY A 190 -10.91 0.62 -2.79
N SER A 191 -11.78 -0.27 -2.25
CA SER A 191 -12.77 0.12 -1.24
C SER A 191 -12.16 0.58 0.08
N LEU A 192 -10.89 0.22 0.34
CA LEU A 192 -10.12 0.70 1.48
C LEU A 192 -9.26 1.91 1.09
N PHE A 193 -8.50 1.77 0.00
CA PHE A 193 -7.50 2.76 -0.37
C PHE A 193 -8.10 4.07 -0.90
N ASP A 194 -9.14 4.00 -1.73
CA ASP A 194 -9.67 5.20 -2.40
C ASP A 194 -10.30 6.21 -1.42
N PRO A 195 -11.10 5.78 -0.41
CA PRO A 195 -11.57 6.69 0.64
C PRO A 195 -10.44 7.32 1.46
N LEU A 196 -9.44 6.53 1.87
CA LEU A 196 -8.28 7.05 2.61
C LEU A 196 -7.51 8.08 1.79
N LYS A 197 -7.25 7.80 0.51
CA LYS A 197 -6.59 8.74 -0.40
C LYS A 197 -7.41 10.01 -0.55
N ALA A 198 -8.73 9.90 -0.74
CA ALA A 198 -9.61 11.06 -0.86
C ALA A 198 -9.59 11.91 0.41
N SER A 199 -9.63 11.27 1.58
CA SER A 199 -9.51 11.93 2.88
C SER A 199 -8.17 12.66 3.02
N ALA A 200 -7.06 12.01 2.64
CA ALA A 200 -5.73 12.61 2.70
C ALA A 200 -5.61 13.83 1.79
N ILE A 201 -6.11 13.75 0.55
CA ILE A 201 -6.13 14.88 -0.39
C ILE A 201 -6.96 16.04 0.18
N LYS A 202 -8.14 15.75 0.73
CA LYS A 202 -9.00 16.75 1.36
C LYS A 202 -8.30 17.46 2.53
N LYS A 203 -7.44 16.75 3.27
CA LYS A 203 -6.65 17.28 4.39
C LYS A 203 -5.31 17.92 3.96
N GLY A 204 -5.01 17.99 2.66
CA GLY A 204 -3.84 18.72 2.14
C GLY A 204 -2.69 17.87 1.61
N LEU A 205 -2.87 16.55 1.42
CA LEU A 205 -1.86 15.70 0.79
C LEU A 205 -1.56 16.15 -0.64
N ILE A 206 -0.29 16.39 -0.93
CA ILE A 206 0.22 16.60 -2.30
C ILE A 206 0.69 15.26 -2.85
N ILE A 207 0.36 14.95 -4.11
CA ILE A 207 0.70 13.68 -4.75
C ILE A 207 1.48 13.90 -6.04
N HIS A 208 2.65 13.28 -6.14
CA HIS A 208 3.43 13.13 -7.37
C HIS A 208 3.36 11.67 -7.82
N ASP A 209 2.37 11.34 -8.66
CA ASP A 209 2.27 10.02 -9.29
C ASP A 209 3.21 9.94 -10.51
N PHE A 210 3.48 8.72 -11.01
CA PHE A 210 4.41 8.48 -12.12
C PHE A 210 5.79 9.13 -11.93
N THR A 211 6.24 9.20 -10.68
CA THR A 211 7.46 9.86 -10.25
C THR A 211 8.32 8.84 -9.49
N GLU A 212 9.53 8.61 -9.96
CA GLU A 212 10.38 7.55 -9.44
C GLU A 212 11.50 8.10 -8.57
N VAL A 213 11.47 7.78 -7.28
CA VAL A 213 12.57 8.10 -6.35
C VAL A 213 13.73 7.14 -6.63
N ARG A 214 14.94 7.68 -6.77
CA ARG A 214 16.16 6.87 -6.99
C ARG A 214 17.26 7.10 -5.98
N GLN A 215 17.25 8.21 -5.23
CA GLN A 215 18.36 8.57 -4.36
C GLN A 215 17.87 9.27 -3.09
N LEU A 216 18.39 8.88 -1.93
CA LEU A 216 18.28 9.69 -0.71
C LEU A 216 19.40 10.71 -0.66
N ILE A 217 19.10 11.88 -0.09
CA ILE A 217 20.04 12.98 0.08
C ILE A 217 20.26 13.18 1.57
N THR A 218 21.52 13.27 1.96
CA THR A 218 21.94 13.42 3.35
C THR A 218 22.86 14.61 3.52
N ASN A 219 22.90 15.17 4.72
CA ASN A 219 23.94 16.14 5.11
C ASN A 219 25.21 15.43 5.61
N LYS A 220 26.24 16.20 5.99
CA LYS A 220 27.51 15.66 6.53
C LYS A 220 27.36 14.84 7.81
N LYS A 221 26.26 14.99 8.54
CA LYS A 221 25.94 14.22 9.76
C LYS A 221 25.19 12.92 9.44
N ASN A 222 24.99 12.59 8.16
CA ASN A 222 24.15 11.48 7.68
C ASN A 222 22.65 11.62 7.99
N GLU A 223 22.17 12.82 8.30
CA GLU A 223 20.74 13.07 8.45
C GLU A 223 20.10 13.15 7.05
N VAL A 224 18.95 12.49 6.86
CA VAL A 224 18.22 12.51 5.59
C VAL A 224 17.47 13.84 5.47
N ILE A 225 17.77 14.60 4.43
CA ILE A 225 17.25 15.97 4.21
C ILE A 225 16.41 16.09 2.93
N GLY A 226 16.34 15.02 2.14
CA GLY A 226 15.59 15.04 0.89
C GLY A 226 15.83 13.81 0.03
N LEU A 227 15.30 13.85 -1.18
CA LEU A 227 15.45 12.80 -2.16
C LEU A 227 15.60 13.37 -3.59
N LYS A 228 16.18 12.57 -4.47
CA LYS A 228 16.17 12.77 -5.92
C LYS A 228 15.14 11.83 -6.55
N ALA A 229 14.32 12.38 -7.44
CA ALA A 229 13.33 11.64 -8.20
C ALA A 229 13.32 12.01 -9.69
N TYR A 230 12.68 11.19 -10.50
CA TYR A 230 12.51 11.39 -11.94
C TYR A 230 11.03 11.56 -12.27
N GLN A 231 10.67 12.70 -12.86
CA GLN A 231 9.29 13.06 -13.19
C GLN A 231 9.17 13.49 -14.66
N PHE A 232 8.04 13.20 -15.30
CA PHE A 232 7.75 13.74 -16.63
C PHE A 232 7.53 15.25 -16.56
N ASN A 233 8.26 16.00 -17.39
CA ASN A 233 8.14 17.47 -17.44
C ASN A 233 6.89 17.93 -18.22
N ASN A 234 6.34 17.06 -19.07
CA ASN A 234 5.28 17.37 -20.01
C ASN A 234 4.09 16.41 -19.81
N LYS A 235 2.89 16.97 -19.72
CA LYS A 235 1.65 16.18 -19.62
C LYS A 235 1.43 15.27 -20.83
N ILE A 236 1.80 15.69 -22.04
CA ILE A 236 1.62 14.91 -23.28
C ILE A 236 2.43 13.60 -23.21
N GLU A 237 3.70 13.66 -22.80
CA GLU A 237 4.55 12.48 -22.67
C GLU A 237 4.03 11.53 -21.58
N LEU A 238 3.60 12.09 -20.45
CA LEU A 238 2.98 11.32 -19.39
C LEU A 238 1.69 10.63 -19.88
N GLN A 239 0.85 11.29 -20.67
CA GLN A 239 -0.37 10.69 -21.20
C GLN A 239 -0.07 9.58 -22.21
N GLU A 240 0.92 9.73 -23.07
CA GLU A 240 1.33 8.66 -23.99
C GLU A 240 1.92 7.47 -23.23
N TYR A 241 2.75 7.73 -22.20
CA TYR A 241 3.24 6.69 -21.29
C TYR A 241 2.09 5.89 -20.66
N LYS A 242 1.11 6.60 -20.06
CA LYS A 242 -0.09 6.01 -19.44
C LYS A 242 -0.88 5.18 -20.45
N LYS A 243 -1.10 5.70 -21.66
CA LYS A 243 -1.84 5.03 -22.73
C LYS A 243 -1.18 3.74 -23.18
N LEU A 244 0.13 3.76 -23.46
CA LEU A 244 0.89 2.58 -23.88
C LEU A 244 0.88 1.51 -22.79
N ARG A 245 1.17 1.90 -21.54
CA ARG A 245 1.17 1.00 -20.38
C ARG A 245 -0.21 0.39 -20.13
N ASN A 246 -1.28 1.20 -20.15
CA ASN A 246 -2.65 0.70 -19.97
C ASN A 246 -3.06 -0.28 -21.07
N LYS A 247 -2.65 -0.01 -22.32
CA LYS A 247 -2.90 -0.93 -23.44
C LYS A 247 -2.14 -2.26 -23.25
N ALA A 248 -0.89 -2.21 -22.80
CA ALA A 248 -0.11 -3.41 -22.49
C ALA A 248 -0.75 -4.23 -21.35
N LEU A 249 -1.12 -3.59 -20.24
CA LEU A 249 -1.75 -4.26 -19.10
C LEU A 249 -3.10 -4.90 -19.47
N LYS A 250 -3.92 -4.24 -20.29
CA LYS A 250 -5.16 -4.82 -20.80
C LYS A 250 -4.92 -6.08 -21.63
N LEU A 251 -3.90 -6.09 -22.49
CA LEU A 251 -3.54 -7.27 -23.28
C LEU A 251 -3.07 -8.44 -22.40
N LEU A 252 -2.30 -8.15 -21.35
CA LEU A 252 -1.85 -9.16 -20.38
C LEU A 252 -3.03 -9.73 -19.56
N ALA A 253 -3.99 -8.90 -19.19
CA ALA A 253 -5.15 -9.32 -18.41
C ALA A 253 -6.16 -10.17 -19.21
N LEU A 254 -6.26 -9.97 -20.52
CA LEU A 254 -7.25 -10.65 -21.37
C LEU A 254 -6.89 -12.10 -21.69
N PHE A 255 -5.59 -12.44 -21.78
CA PHE A 255 -5.14 -13.74 -22.26
C PHE A 255 -4.18 -14.38 -21.26
N PRO A 256 -4.69 -15.17 -20.30
CA PRO A 256 -3.86 -15.95 -19.39
C PRO A 256 -2.84 -16.79 -20.17
N PRO A 257 -1.63 -17.02 -19.64
CA PRO A 257 -0.56 -17.75 -20.33
C PRO A 257 -0.99 -19.14 -20.84
N ILE A 258 -1.95 -19.75 -20.15
CA ILE A 258 -2.52 -21.08 -20.43
C ILE A 258 -3.41 -21.15 -21.69
N VAL A 259 -3.86 -20.02 -22.25
CA VAL A 259 -4.77 -20.00 -23.42
C VAL A 259 -3.97 -20.12 -24.74
N PRO A 260 -4.37 -20.98 -25.69
CA PRO A 260 -3.74 -21.04 -27.01
C PRO A 260 -3.72 -19.67 -27.71
N GLY A 261 -2.57 -19.26 -28.25
CA GLY A 261 -2.39 -17.93 -28.86
C GLY A 261 -2.00 -16.80 -27.89
N SER A 262 -1.98 -17.05 -26.57
CA SER A 262 -1.55 -16.08 -25.54
C SER A 262 -0.17 -15.49 -25.82
N LYS A 263 0.76 -16.27 -26.39
CA LYS A 263 2.11 -15.84 -26.78
C LYS A 263 2.12 -14.63 -27.72
N TYR A 264 1.17 -14.54 -28.67
CA TYR A 264 1.08 -13.40 -29.58
C TYR A 264 0.71 -12.11 -28.82
N PHE A 265 -0.32 -12.19 -27.98
CA PHE A 265 -0.77 -11.05 -27.17
C PHE A 265 0.28 -10.63 -26.15
N PHE A 266 0.97 -11.60 -25.55
CA PHE A 266 2.10 -11.36 -24.66
C PHE A 266 3.21 -10.58 -25.37
N LYS A 267 3.68 -11.04 -26.55
CA LYS A 267 4.69 -10.31 -27.34
C LYS A 267 4.24 -8.89 -27.68
N LYS A 268 2.98 -8.72 -28.08
CA LYS A 268 2.40 -7.40 -28.38
C LYS A 268 2.35 -6.50 -27.15
N ALA A 269 1.99 -7.05 -25.99
CA ALA A 269 1.99 -6.32 -24.73
C ALA A 269 3.40 -5.89 -24.33
N MET A 270 4.39 -6.77 -24.47
CA MET A 270 5.80 -6.46 -24.19
C MET A 270 6.34 -5.37 -25.11
N SER A 271 6.04 -5.41 -26.41
CA SER A 271 6.43 -4.33 -27.34
C SER A 271 5.81 -2.97 -26.98
N LEU A 272 4.58 -2.95 -26.49
CA LEU A 272 3.97 -1.71 -25.99
C LEU A 272 4.61 -1.24 -24.68
N MET A 273 5.00 -2.17 -23.81
CA MET A 273 5.69 -1.86 -22.56
C MET A 273 7.10 -1.29 -22.84
N GLU A 274 7.82 -1.84 -23.82
CA GLU A 274 9.12 -1.34 -24.27
C GLU A 274 9.01 0.11 -24.77
N LYS A 275 8.05 0.40 -25.65
CA LYS A 275 7.76 1.78 -26.08
C LYS A 275 7.40 2.72 -24.94
N ALA A 276 6.70 2.22 -23.92
CA ALA A 276 6.41 3.01 -22.72
C ALA A 276 7.69 3.25 -21.92
N ASN A 277 8.56 2.26 -21.78
CA ASN A 277 9.83 2.39 -21.07
C ASN A 277 10.77 3.38 -21.76
N ASP A 278 10.80 3.43 -23.10
CA ASP A 278 11.59 4.42 -23.83
C ASP A 278 11.22 5.87 -23.46
N LEU A 279 9.95 6.12 -23.15
CA LEU A 279 9.49 7.44 -22.70
C LEU A 279 10.02 7.81 -21.31
N LEU A 280 10.40 6.85 -20.46
CA LEU A 280 10.95 7.13 -19.14
C LEU A 280 12.28 7.91 -19.22
N ASN A 281 13.00 7.82 -20.34
CA ASN A 281 14.23 8.58 -20.61
C ASN A 281 13.97 10.09 -20.81
N LYS A 282 12.71 10.49 -21.01
CA LYS A 282 12.32 11.91 -21.15
C LYS A 282 12.00 12.59 -19.82
N ARG A 283 12.04 11.83 -18.72
CA ARG A 283 11.84 12.38 -17.37
C ARG A 283 13.02 13.26 -16.97
N LYS A 284 12.74 14.28 -16.18
CA LYS A 284 13.75 15.15 -15.58
C LYS A 284 13.98 14.78 -14.13
N GLU A 285 15.20 15.01 -13.70
CA GLU A 285 15.57 14.98 -12.29
C GLU A 285 14.90 16.14 -11.56
N ILE A 286 14.35 15.81 -10.40
CA ILE A 286 13.81 16.76 -9.43
C ILE A 286 14.37 16.42 -8.05
N TYR A 287 14.52 17.45 -7.23
CA TYR A 287 15.05 17.35 -5.88
C TYR A 287 13.98 17.83 -4.90
N ILE A 288 13.61 17.01 -3.93
CA ILE A 288 12.55 17.33 -2.98
C ILE A 288 13.14 17.32 -1.57
N ARG A 289 13.01 18.47 -0.89
CA ARG A 289 13.50 18.65 0.47
C ARG A 289 12.49 18.10 1.48
N SER A 290 13.00 17.44 2.51
CA SER A 290 12.24 17.08 3.70
C SER A 290 12.74 17.84 4.92
N ASN A 291 11.84 18.44 5.71
CA ASN A 291 12.22 19.11 6.95
C ASN A 291 12.30 18.16 8.15
N LYS A 292 11.55 17.05 8.14
CA LYS A 292 11.44 16.13 9.29
C LYS A 292 11.82 14.69 8.97
N GLY A 293 11.46 14.19 7.79
CA GLY A 293 11.85 12.85 7.39
C GLY A 293 11.15 12.30 6.16
N ILE A 294 11.66 11.15 5.72
CA ILE A 294 11.15 10.41 4.56
C ILE A 294 10.69 9.04 5.05
N ILE A 295 9.46 8.66 4.72
CA ILE A 295 8.91 7.34 5.02
C ILE A 295 8.92 6.52 3.74
N LEU A 296 9.62 5.39 3.77
CA LEU A 296 9.65 4.42 2.67
C LEU A 296 8.55 3.39 2.88
N SER A 297 7.52 3.43 2.04
CA SER A 297 6.39 2.49 2.02
C SER A 297 6.22 1.80 0.66
N ALA A 298 7.28 1.81 -0.15
CA ALA A 298 7.37 1.07 -1.40
C ALA A 298 7.72 -0.40 -1.13
N GLY A 299 6.94 -1.34 -1.67
CA GLY A 299 7.16 -2.77 -1.46
C GLY A 299 5.95 -3.69 -1.69
N GLY A 300 4.81 -3.14 -2.10
CA GLY A 300 3.63 -3.89 -2.55
C GLY A 300 3.63 -4.13 -4.05
#